data_AF-A0A7S3KZT5-F1
#
_entry.id   AF-A0A7S3KZT5-F1
#
_cell.length_a   1.000
_cell.length_b   1.000
_cell.length_c   1.000
_cell.angle_alpha   90.00
_cell.angle_beta   90.00
_cell.angle_gamma   90.00
#
_symmetry.space_group_name_H-M   'P 1'
#
loop_
_entity.id
_entity.type
_entity.pdbx_description
1 polymer ?
#
loop_
_entity_poly.entity_id
_entity_poly.type
_entity_poly.pdbx_seq_one_letter_code
_entity_poly.pdbx_strand_id
1 'polypeptide(L)'
;GIMSGVLAYAYYTVLEWLLEFFWRTLPEQIMVPYVDKSLQWVWIPILGFIMALGVGLSVMLLGEPGDLSYTVQCVHDKAYIEMNHVLPMLAASQFSILGGGSLGPEAPLVAICASFAGYVSRKIFGM
;
A
#
# COMPACT_ATOMS: atom_id res chain seq x y z
N GLY A 1 12.92 13.24 7.25
CA GLY A 1 13.29 14.18 6.17
C GLY A 1 13.81 13.42 4.97
N ILE A 2 15.13 13.39 4.76
CA ILE A 2 15.78 12.75 3.60
C ILE A 2 15.35 11.29 3.43
N MET A 3 15.42 10.48 4.51
CA MET A 3 15.04 9.06 4.44
C MET A 3 13.57 8.86 4.08
N SER A 4 12.68 9.68 4.64
CA SER A 4 11.25 9.68 4.33
C SER A 4 10.99 10.02 2.85
N GLY A 5 11.77 10.95 2.28
CA GLY A 5 11.69 11.30 0.86
C GLY A 5 12.09 10.14 -0.06
N VAL A 6 13.16 9.40 0.29
CA VAL A 6 13.58 8.20 -0.46
C VAL A 6 12.52 7.10 -0.38
N LEU A 7 11.95 6.86 0.81
CA LEU A 7 10.88 5.88 0.99
C LEU A 7 9.62 6.25 0.21
N ALA A 8 9.24 7.53 0.26
CA ALA A 8 8.11 8.04 -0.51
C ALA A 8 8.32 7.81 -2.01
N TYR A 9 9.49 8.21 -2.53
CA TYR A 9 9.84 8.02 -3.94
C TYR A 9 9.79 6.54 -4.34
N ALA A 10 10.37 5.64 -3.54
CA ALA A 10 10.33 4.21 -3.79
C ALA A 10 8.89 3.67 -3.79
N TYR A 11 8.07 4.07 -2.82
CA TYR A 11 6.67 3.66 -2.73
C TYR A 11 5.87 4.11 -3.95
N TYR A 12 5.98 5.38 -4.34
CA TYR A 12 5.27 5.92 -5.51
C TYR A 12 5.73 5.27 -6.81
N THR A 13 7.04 5.07 -6.98
CA THR A 13 7.59 4.41 -8.18
C THR A 13 7.03 3.00 -8.33
N VAL A 14 6.96 2.24 -7.24
CA VAL A 14 6.36 0.89 -7.24
C VAL A 14 4.86 0.95 -7.50
N LEU A 15 4.15 1.88 -6.86
CA LEU A 15 2.70 2.04 -7.03
C LEU A 15 2.33 2.38 -8.47
N GLU A 16 3.01 3.36 -9.08
CA GLU A 16 2.78 3.79 -10.46
C GLU A 16 3.08 2.66 -11.45
N TRP A 17 4.19 1.95 -11.24
CA TRP A 17 4.55 0.79 -12.07
C TRP A 17 3.49 -0.32 -11.98
N LEU A 18 3.01 -0.64 -10.77
CA LEU A 18 1.96 -1.64 -10.57
C LEU A 18 0.63 -1.19 -11.20
N LEU A 19 0.26 0.08 -11.07
CA LEU A 19 -0.95 0.63 -11.70
C LEU A 19 -0.89 0.49 -13.22
N GLU A 20 0.22 0.90 -13.84
CA GLU A 20 0.40 0.76 -15.29
C GLU A 20 0.41 -0.71 -15.73
N PHE A 21 1.03 -1.58 -14.94
CA PHE A 21 1.04 -3.01 -15.22
C PHE A 21 -0.36 -3.61 -15.18
N PHE A 22 -1.10 -3.46 -14.07
CA PHE A 22 -2.41 -4.10 -13.87
C PHE A 22 -3.54 -3.47 -14.70
N TRP A 23 -3.49 -2.16 -14.98
CA TRP A 23 -4.57 -1.46 -15.66
C TRP A 23 -4.35 -1.24 -17.15
N ARG A 24 -3.10 -1.28 -17.65
CA ARG A 24 -2.81 -1.12 -19.08
C ARG A 24 -2.20 -2.36 -19.69
N THR A 25 -1.04 -2.78 -19.17
CA THR A 25 -0.25 -3.84 -19.80
C THR A 25 -0.96 -5.20 -19.77
N LEU A 26 -1.52 -5.56 -18.63
CA LEU A 26 -2.15 -6.86 -18.40
C LEU A 26 -3.47 -7.03 -19.20
N PRO A 27 -4.42 -6.07 -19.22
CA PRO A 27 -5.60 -6.19 -20.07
C PRO A 27 -5.27 -6.13 -21.57
N GLU A 28 -4.25 -5.39 -22.00
CA GLU A 28 -3.81 -5.40 -23.41
C GLU A 28 -3.31 -6.78 -23.85
N GLN A 29 -2.67 -7.53 -22.96
CA GLN A 29 -2.15 -8.87 -23.26
C GLN A 29 -3.21 -9.98 -23.13
N ILE A 30 -4.14 -9.86 -22.18
CA ILE A 30 -5.06 -10.95 -21.83
C ILE A 30 -6.51 -10.69 -22.28
N MET A 31 -7.00 -9.45 -22.23
CA MET A 31 -8.39 -9.12 -22.56
C MET A 31 -8.54 -8.74 -24.04
N VAL A 32 -7.73 -7.82 -24.54
CA VAL A 32 -7.86 -7.29 -25.92
C VAL A 32 -7.80 -8.37 -27.02
N PRO A 33 -6.93 -9.40 -26.96
CA PRO A 33 -6.85 -10.40 -28.02
C PRO A 33 -7.94 -11.47 -27.96
N TYR A 34 -8.57 -11.71 -26.79
CA TYR A 34 -9.49 -12.84 -26.60
C TYR A 34 -10.94 -12.44 -26.30
N VAL A 35 -11.21 -11.17 -25.98
CA VAL A 35 -12.52 -10.70 -25.53
C VAL A 35 -13.03 -9.60 -26.44
N ASP A 36 -14.30 -9.74 -26.86
CA ASP A 36 -14.99 -8.73 -27.64
C ASP A 36 -15.01 -7.36 -26.95
N LYS A 37 -14.95 -6.29 -27.76
CA LYS A 37 -14.92 -4.90 -27.26
C LYS A 37 -16.08 -4.57 -26.31
N SER A 38 -17.24 -5.22 -26.47
CA SER A 38 -18.41 -5.03 -25.62
C SER A 38 -18.25 -5.60 -24.21
N LEU A 39 -17.32 -6.53 -23.96
CA LEU A 39 -17.10 -7.19 -22.68
C LEU A 39 -15.82 -6.74 -21.95
N GLN A 40 -15.01 -5.86 -22.54
CA GLN A 40 -13.75 -5.41 -21.92
C GLN A 40 -13.94 -4.73 -20.55
N TRP A 41 -15.12 -4.17 -20.28
CA TRP A 41 -15.47 -3.57 -18.99
C TRP A 41 -15.45 -4.59 -17.83
N VAL A 42 -15.57 -5.90 -18.11
CA VAL A 42 -15.54 -6.97 -17.10
C VAL A 42 -14.17 -7.07 -16.40
N TRP A 43 -13.12 -6.52 -17.00
CA TRP A 43 -11.81 -6.43 -16.36
C TRP A 43 -11.85 -5.67 -15.02
N ILE A 44 -12.64 -4.59 -14.96
CA ILE A 44 -12.74 -3.72 -13.78
C ILE A 44 -13.22 -4.50 -12.54
N PRO A 45 -14.39 -5.17 -12.55
CA PRO A 45 -14.86 -5.93 -11.38
C PRO A 45 -13.98 -7.16 -11.08
N ILE A 46 -13.37 -7.81 -12.08
CA ILE A 46 -12.46 -8.94 -11.85
C ILE A 46 -11.23 -8.47 -11.08
N LEU A 47 -10.56 -7.43 -11.57
CA LEU A 47 -9.37 -6.89 -10.93
C LEU A 47 -9.70 -6.37 -9.53
N GLY A 48 -10.79 -5.62 -9.38
CA GLY A 48 -11.27 -5.14 -8.08
C GLY A 48 -11.50 -6.27 -7.09
N PHE A 49 -12.11 -7.39 -7.51
CA PHE A 49 -12.36 -8.55 -6.64
C PHE A 49 -11.07 -9.25 -6.22
N ILE A 50 -10.14 -9.48 -7.16
CA ILE A 50 -8.83 -10.08 -6.86
C ILE A 50 -8.05 -9.21 -5.87
N MET A 51 -8.05 -7.90 -6.09
CA MET A 51 -7.36 -6.95 -5.22
C MET A 51 -8.01 -6.86 -3.84
N ALA A 52 -9.35 -6.88 -3.75
CA ALA A 52 -10.06 -6.93 -2.48
C ALA A 52 -9.76 -8.21 -1.68
N LEU A 53 -9.67 -9.36 -2.35
CA LEU A 53 -9.18 -10.60 -1.73
C LEU A 53 -7.73 -10.46 -1.27
N GLY A 54 -6.87 -9.81 -2.05
CA GLY A 54 -5.50 -9.50 -1.68
C GLY A 54 -5.40 -8.66 -0.41
N VAL A 55 -6.27 -7.64 -0.26
CA VAL A 55 -6.38 -6.86 0.98
C VAL A 55 -6.76 -7.77 2.14
N GLY A 56 -7.84 -8.55 2.02
CA GLY A 56 -8.29 -9.46 3.08
C GLY A 56 -7.21 -10.46 3.51
N LEU A 57 -6.51 -11.07 2.54
CA LEU A 57 -5.40 -12.00 2.79
C LEU A 57 -4.22 -11.31 3.45
N SER A 58 -3.88 -10.09 3.03
CA SER A 58 -2.78 -9.33 3.62
C SER A 58 -3.05 -9.06 5.10
N VAL A 59 -4.27 -8.69 5.46
CA VAL A 59 -4.66 -8.44 6.85
C VAL A 59 -4.67 -9.74 7.67
N MET A 60 -5.19 -10.84 7.08
CA MET A 60 -5.22 -12.14 7.76
C MET A 60 -3.82 -12.70 8.04
N LEU A 61 -2.88 -12.54 7.12
CA LEU A 61 -1.53 -13.14 7.22
C LEU A 61 -0.51 -12.24 7.92
N LEU A 62 -0.59 -10.92 7.71
CA LEU A 62 0.40 -9.95 8.20
C LEU A 62 -0.09 -9.16 9.41
N GLY A 63 -1.38 -9.27 9.75
CA GLY A 63 -2.03 -8.53 10.84
C GLY A 63 -2.67 -7.23 10.39
N GLU A 64 -3.18 -6.47 11.36
CA GLU A 64 -3.93 -5.25 11.08
C GLU A 64 -3.01 -4.09 10.65
N PRO A 65 -3.29 -3.43 9.52
CA PRO A 65 -2.66 -2.16 9.18
C PRO A 65 -3.16 -1.11 10.18
N GLY A 66 -2.24 -0.49 10.92
CA GLY A 66 -2.63 0.50 11.93
C GLY A 66 -3.28 1.74 11.30
N ASP A 67 -4.27 2.33 11.96
CA ASP A 67 -4.88 3.57 11.46
C ASP A 67 -4.06 4.82 11.80
N LEU A 68 -4.43 5.95 11.19
CA LEU A 68 -3.85 7.24 11.52
C LEU A 68 -4.05 7.60 13.01
N SER A 69 -5.20 7.25 13.59
CA SER A 69 -5.48 7.43 15.02
C SER A 69 -4.49 6.64 15.89
N TYR A 70 -4.21 5.39 15.53
CA TYR A 70 -3.21 4.55 16.20
C TYR A 70 -1.80 5.17 16.10
N THR A 71 -1.45 5.68 14.92
CA THR A 71 -0.18 6.38 14.68
C THR A 71 -0.03 7.59 15.61
N VAL A 72 -1.08 8.43 15.72
CA VAL A 72 -1.08 9.61 16.60
C VAL A 72 -0.97 9.21 18.07
N GLN A 73 -1.67 8.15 18.49
CA GLN A 73 -1.61 7.65 19.85
C GLN A 73 -0.22 7.11 20.21
N CYS A 74 0.42 6.35 19.32
CA CYS A 74 1.78 5.87 19.54
C CYS A 74 2.80 7.01 19.68
N VAL A 75 2.64 8.08 18.90
CA VAL A 75 3.50 9.27 19.03
C VAL A 75 3.27 9.98 20.37
N HIS A 76 2.03 10.09 20.84
CA HIS A 76 1.74 10.69 22.15
C HIS A 76 2.26 9.85 23.32
N ASP A 77 2.05 8.53 23.28
CA ASP A 77 2.30 7.66 24.43
C ASP A 77 3.74 7.15 24.47
N LYS A 78 4.32 6.84 23.30
CA LYS A 78 5.63 6.18 23.17
C LYS A 78 6.68 7.03 22.49
N ALA A 79 6.32 8.17 21.88
CA ALA A 79 7.19 8.99 21.02
C ALA A 79 7.76 8.29 19.78
N TYR A 80 7.37 7.04 19.50
CA TYR A 80 7.75 6.29 18.30
C TYR A 80 6.66 5.30 17.90
N ILE A 81 6.76 4.80 16.66
CA ILE A 81 5.85 3.79 16.12
C ILE A 81 6.63 2.50 15.85
N GLU A 82 6.04 1.38 16.24
CA GLU A 82 6.63 0.06 16.01
C GLU A 82 6.61 -0.30 14.52
N MET A 83 7.58 -1.12 14.09
CA MET A 83 7.73 -1.54 12.69
C MET A 83 6.73 -2.65 12.30
N ASN A 84 6.07 -3.26 13.27
CA ASN A 84 5.22 -4.45 13.08
C ASN A 84 4.04 -4.18 12.14
N HIS A 85 3.55 -2.93 12.07
CA HIS A 85 2.42 -2.54 11.23
C HIS A 85 2.82 -2.06 9.83
N VAL A 86 4.11 -1.92 9.52
CA VAL A 86 4.58 -1.37 8.23
C VAL A 86 4.31 -2.33 7.09
N LEU A 87 4.59 -3.62 7.30
CA LEU A 87 4.41 -4.64 6.28
C LEU A 87 2.93 -4.88 5.92
N PRO A 88 2.00 -5.08 6.89
CA PRO A 88 0.57 -5.18 6.56
C PRO A 88 0.04 -3.90 5.91
N MET A 89 0.52 -2.72 6.33
CA MET A 89 0.13 -1.45 5.73
C MET A 89 0.59 -1.30 4.28
N LEU A 90 1.83 -1.65 3.97
CA LEU A 90 2.33 -1.67 2.59
C LEU A 90 1.51 -2.62 1.72
N ALA A 91 1.27 -3.85 2.17
CA ALA A 91 0.53 -4.83 1.39
C ALA A 91 -0.94 -4.42 1.18
N ALA A 92 -1.64 -4.07 2.26
CA ALA A 92 -3.05 -3.71 2.21
C ALA A 92 -3.29 -2.43 1.39
N SER A 93 -2.44 -1.41 1.54
CA SER A 93 -2.56 -0.17 0.76
C SER A 93 -2.32 -0.38 -0.72
N GLN A 94 -1.29 -1.15 -1.10
CA GLN A 94 -1.00 -1.46 -2.51
C GLN A 94 -2.17 -2.20 -3.15
N PHE A 95 -2.65 -3.29 -2.55
CA PHE A 95 -3.80 -4.02 -3.07
C PHE A 95 -5.05 -3.14 -3.14
N SER A 96 -5.31 -2.34 -2.11
CA SER A 96 -6.51 -1.49 -2.09
C SER A 96 -6.48 -0.41 -3.19
N ILE A 97 -5.35 0.28 -3.37
CA ILE A 97 -5.20 1.32 -4.41
C ILE A 97 -5.24 0.69 -5.80
N LEU A 98 -4.57 -0.44 -6.01
CA LEU A 98 -4.60 -1.16 -7.28
C LEU A 98 -6.01 -1.65 -7.65
N GLY A 99 -6.81 -2.02 -6.65
CA GLY A 99 -8.21 -2.40 -6.82
C GLY A 99 -9.16 -1.23 -7.10
N GLY A 100 -8.66 0.02 -7.14
CA GLY A 100 -9.48 1.22 -7.29
C GLY A 100 -10.23 1.63 -6.01
N GLY A 101 -9.72 1.21 -4.84
CA GLY A 101 -10.25 1.65 -3.55
C GLY A 101 -10.14 3.16 -3.38
N SER A 102 -11.12 3.77 -2.71
CA SER A 102 -11.15 5.21 -2.41
C SER A 102 -10.20 5.58 -1.25
N LEU A 103 -8.94 5.18 -1.37
CA LEU A 103 -7.90 5.42 -0.38
C LEU A 103 -6.70 6.05 -1.08
N GLY A 104 -6.22 7.17 -0.54
CA GLY A 104 -5.03 7.83 -1.03
C GLY A 104 -3.75 7.20 -0.46
N PRO A 105 -2.61 7.26 -1.18
CA PRO A 105 -1.32 6.76 -0.70
C PRO A 105 -0.73 7.54 0.47
N GLU A 106 -1.29 8.70 0.82
CA GLU A 106 -0.72 9.63 1.80
C GLU A 106 -0.77 9.08 3.22
N ALA A 107 -1.91 8.48 3.61
CA ALA A 107 -2.08 7.88 4.93
C ALA A 107 -1.09 6.73 5.21
N PRO A 108 -0.96 5.70 4.34
CA PRO A 108 0.01 4.64 4.56
C PRO A 108 1.45 5.16 4.52
N LEU A 109 1.76 6.10 3.63
CA LEU A 109 3.12 6.64 3.48
C LEU A 109 3.57 7.40 4.74
N VAL A 110 2.68 8.17 5.36
CA VAL A 110 2.97 8.84 6.65
C VAL A 110 3.30 7.82 7.73
N ALA A 111 2.49 6.79 7.88
CA ALA A 111 2.70 5.77 8.92
C ALA A 111 3.97 4.93 8.67
N ILE A 112 4.25 4.54 7.43
CA ILE A 112 5.50 3.85 7.05
C ILE A 112 6.72 4.74 7.36
N CYS A 113 6.68 6.01 6.97
CA CYS A 113 7.76 6.96 7.23
C CYS A 113 7.98 7.17 8.73
N ALA A 114 6.90 7.25 9.51
CA ALA A 114 6.97 7.45 10.96
C ALA A 114 7.52 6.21 11.69
N SER A 115 7.08 4.99 11.33
CA SER A 115 7.66 3.74 11.85
C SER A 115 9.13 3.59 11.50
N PHE A 116 9.52 3.93 10.26
CA PHE A 116 10.91 3.85 9.85
C PHE A 116 11.80 4.88 10.56
N ALA A 117 11.32 6.12 10.70
CA ALA A 117 12.01 7.14 11.49
C ALA A 117 12.17 6.72 12.96
N GLY A 118 11.13 6.13 13.56
CA GLY A 118 11.19 5.57 14.91
C GLY A 118 12.25 4.48 15.02
N TYR A 119 12.29 3.53 14.09
CA TYR A 119 13.31 2.48 14.08
C TYR A 119 14.73 3.03 13.96
N VAL A 120 14.98 3.97 13.05
CA VAL A 120 16.28 4.62 12.87
C VAL A 120 16.69 5.37 14.13
N SER A 121 15.75 6.10 14.75
CA SER A 121 15.97 6.80 16.02
C SER A 121 16.49 5.85 17.09
N ARG A 122 15.79 4.73 17.32
CA ARG A 122 16.19 3.76 18.35
C ARG A 122 17.48 3.03 18.02
N LYS A 123 17.72 2.67 16.75
CA LYS A 123 18.90 1.89 16.35
C LYS A 123 20.18 2.70 16.25
N ILE A 124 20.10 3.93 15.75
CA ILE A 124 21.28 4.78 15.53
C ILE A 124 21.54 5.68 16.73
N PHE A 125 20.51 6.27 17.32
CA PHE A 125 20.65 7.27 18.37
C PHE A 125 20.40 6.71 19.78
N GLY A 126 19.89 5.48 19.90
CA GLY A 126 19.72 4.80 21.20
C GLY A 126 18.67 5.43 22.11
N MET A 127 17.80 6.28 21.55
CA MET A 127 16.61 6.85 22.21
C MET A 127 15.46 5.86 22.21
#